data_AF-A0A369XPR6-F1
#
_entry.id   AF-A0A369XPR6-F1
#
_cell.length_a   1.000
_cell.length_b   1.000
_cell.length_c   1.000
_cell.angle_alpha   90.00
_cell.angle_beta   90.00
_cell.angle_gamma   90.00
#
_symmetry.space_group_name_H-M   'P 1'
#
loop_
_entity.id
_entity.type
_entity.pdbx_description
1 polymer ?
#
loop_
_entity_poly.entity_id
_entity_poly.type
_entity_poly.pdbx_seq_one_letter_code
_entity_poly.pdbx_strand_id
1 'polypeptide(L)'
;PPLWPASLATQARAAGAWFHTDAVQGVGKMAVDFRQLNAAGVNALSLSAHKIGGPKGAAALVLDKRLDIEPLIAGGGHERGLRSGTENVAAIVGFGVACELAAARLAEVAPRLLALREQLESGLVVLGATLFGRGAERLPNTSYFAFPDIDGETLVGHLDRAGYALASGAACSSANPEPSHVLRAMGVEAELARGAVRVSLGAGNSAAEVDGFLAALQATVLRLQQLTAMAV
;
A
#
# COMPACT_ATOMS: atom_id res chain seq x y z
N PRO A 1 -16.00 -6.34 -9.96
CA PRO A 1 -15.61 -6.42 -8.53
C PRO A 1 -16.53 -5.55 -7.67
N PRO A 2 -16.85 -5.93 -6.42
CA PRO A 2 -17.56 -5.02 -5.52
C PRO A 2 -16.71 -3.74 -5.43
N LEU A 3 -17.35 -2.59 -5.66
CA LEU A 3 -16.71 -1.28 -5.63
C LEU A 3 -16.21 -1.05 -4.21
N TRP A 4 -14.98 -1.41 -3.85
CA TRP A 4 -14.38 -0.92 -2.61
C TRP A 4 -14.46 0.63 -2.60
N PRO A 5 -14.87 1.31 -1.49
CA PRO A 5 -15.44 0.83 -0.22
C PRO A 5 -16.99 0.99 -0.12
N ALA A 6 -17.72 0.84 -1.23
CA ALA A 6 -19.14 1.16 -1.40
C ALA A 6 -20.10 0.50 -0.39
N SER A 7 -19.84 -0.74 0.04
CA SER A 7 -20.72 -1.42 1.01
C SER A 7 -20.70 -0.72 2.37
N LEU A 8 -19.51 -0.34 2.85
CA LEU A 8 -19.33 0.42 4.09
C LEU A 8 -19.90 1.84 3.96
N ALA A 9 -19.64 2.49 2.82
CA ALA A 9 -20.19 3.81 2.53
C ALA A 9 -21.74 3.81 2.53
N THR A 10 -22.35 2.75 2.00
CA THR A 10 -23.81 2.59 1.99
C THR A 10 -24.37 2.46 3.41
N GLN A 11 -23.70 1.70 4.27
CA GLN A 11 -24.10 1.55 5.68
C GLN A 11 -23.95 2.86 6.45
N ALA A 12 -22.84 3.57 6.28
CA ALA A 12 -22.62 4.87 6.91
C ALA A 12 -23.68 5.89 6.47
N ARG A 13 -24.01 5.92 5.17
CA ARG A 13 -25.07 6.77 4.63
C ARG A 13 -26.43 6.44 5.24
N ALA A 14 -26.76 5.16 5.40
CA ALA A 14 -28.02 4.74 6.03
C ALA A 14 -28.11 5.20 7.50
N ALA A 15 -26.97 5.32 8.18
CA ALA A 15 -26.86 5.87 9.53
C ALA A 15 -26.76 7.41 9.58
N GLY A 16 -26.82 8.11 8.44
CA GLY A 16 -26.68 9.56 8.36
C GLY A 16 -25.25 10.06 8.62
N ALA A 17 -24.24 9.19 8.57
CA ALA A 17 -22.85 9.54 8.80
C ALA A 17 -22.13 9.93 7.51
N TRP A 18 -21.15 10.83 7.63
CA TRP A 18 -20.19 11.13 6.57
C TRP A 18 -19.16 10.00 6.43
N PHE A 19 -18.75 9.72 5.19
CA PHE A 19 -17.77 8.67 4.90
C PHE A 19 -16.56 9.24 4.16
N HIS A 20 -15.39 9.10 4.77
CA HIS A 20 -14.10 9.37 4.13
C HIS A 20 -13.41 8.04 3.78
N THR A 21 -12.72 8.01 2.64
CA THR A 21 -11.82 6.91 2.31
C THR A 21 -10.42 7.43 1.99
N ASP A 22 -9.42 6.75 2.55
CA ASP A 22 -8.05 6.88 2.06
C ASP A 22 -7.89 6.01 0.80
N ALA A 23 -7.66 6.65 -0.35
CA ALA A 23 -7.46 5.98 -1.64
C ALA A 23 -6.00 6.06 -2.12
N VAL A 24 -5.07 6.49 -1.26
CA VAL A 24 -3.65 6.70 -1.58
C VAL A 24 -3.01 5.45 -2.20
N GLN A 25 -3.40 4.26 -1.73
CA GLN A 25 -2.89 3.00 -2.27
C GLN A 25 -3.68 2.49 -3.47
N GLY A 26 -4.96 2.86 -3.61
CA GLY A 26 -5.84 2.37 -4.69
C GLY A 26 -5.57 3.03 -6.04
N VAL A 27 -5.40 4.36 -6.07
CA VAL A 27 -5.24 5.10 -7.33
C VAL A 27 -4.00 4.62 -8.10
N GLY A 28 -4.18 4.44 -9.41
CA GLY A 28 -3.17 3.92 -10.33
C GLY A 28 -2.95 2.39 -10.26
N LYS A 29 -3.66 1.69 -9.37
CA LYS A 29 -3.51 0.23 -9.16
C LYS A 29 -4.83 -0.51 -9.30
N MET A 30 -5.94 0.18 -9.05
CA MET A 30 -7.30 -0.27 -9.33
C MET A 30 -8.13 0.90 -9.87
N ALA A 31 -9.29 0.57 -10.45
CA ALA A 31 -10.24 1.59 -10.88
C ALA A 31 -10.77 2.37 -9.66
N VAL A 32 -10.66 3.70 -9.71
CA VAL A 32 -11.19 4.61 -8.69
C VAL A 32 -11.95 5.72 -9.42
N ASP A 33 -13.27 5.74 -9.26
CA ASP A 33 -14.15 6.77 -9.80
C ASP A 33 -14.91 7.43 -8.66
N PHE A 34 -14.52 8.66 -8.31
CA PHE A 34 -15.14 9.38 -7.21
C PHE A 34 -16.63 9.62 -7.43
N ARG A 35 -17.12 9.75 -8.68
CA ARG A 35 -18.56 9.92 -8.93
C ARG A 35 -19.34 8.67 -8.55
N GLN A 36 -18.84 7.50 -8.92
CA GLN A 36 -19.43 6.21 -8.54
C GLN A 36 -19.36 5.98 -7.04
N LEU A 37 -18.20 6.27 -6.43
CA LEU A 37 -18.01 6.16 -4.99
C LEU A 37 -18.93 7.13 -4.21
N ASN A 38 -19.09 8.35 -4.69
CA ASN A 38 -19.97 9.34 -4.09
C ASN A 38 -21.45 8.94 -4.18
N ALA A 39 -21.87 8.37 -5.31
CA ALA A 39 -23.20 7.78 -5.45
C ALA A 39 -23.44 6.61 -4.46
N ALA A 40 -22.38 5.90 -4.08
CA ALA A 40 -22.42 4.86 -3.04
C ALA A 40 -22.33 5.40 -1.60
N GLY A 41 -22.07 6.70 -1.40
CA GLY A 41 -22.03 7.34 -0.08
C GLY A 41 -20.66 7.82 0.38
N VAL A 42 -19.61 7.74 -0.45
CA VAL A 42 -18.27 8.30 -0.11
C VAL A 42 -18.29 9.83 -0.28
N ASN A 43 -18.06 10.57 0.79
CA ASN A 43 -18.12 12.04 0.78
C ASN A 43 -16.75 12.70 0.62
N ALA A 44 -15.69 12.01 1.00
CA ALA A 44 -14.34 12.53 0.88
C ALA A 44 -13.34 11.42 0.50
N LEU A 45 -12.31 11.76 -0.27
CA LEU A 45 -11.32 10.81 -0.76
C LEU A 45 -9.91 11.43 -0.77
N SER A 46 -8.97 10.79 -0.07
CA SER A 46 -7.56 11.24 -0.02
C SER A 46 -6.69 10.60 -1.10
N LEU A 47 -5.78 11.40 -1.67
CA LEU A 47 -4.84 11.01 -2.72
C LEU A 47 -3.43 11.53 -2.42
N SER A 48 -2.41 10.83 -2.92
CA SER A 48 -1.02 11.29 -2.82
C SER A 48 -0.24 11.04 -4.11
N ALA A 49 0.44 12.08 -4.61
CA ALA A 49 1.12 12.07 -5.90
C ALA A 49 2.24 11.00 -5.96
N HIS A 50 3.07 10.92 -4.92
CA HIS A 50 4.22 10.03 -4.91
C HIS A 50 3.88 8.52 -4.88
N LYS A 51 2.60 8.16 -4.68
CA LYS A 51 2.14 6.76 -4.78
C LYS A 51 1.69 6.35 -6.18
N ILE A 52 1.69 7.29 -7.11
CA ILE A 52 1.34 7.10 -8.51
C ILE A 52 2.42 7.64 -9.47
N GLY A 53 3.66 7.76 -8.99
CA GLY A 53 4.80 8.22 -9.79
C GLY A 53 4.94 9.75 -9.90
N GLY A 54 4.13 10.52 -9.17
CA GLY A 54 4.27 11.97 -9.08
C GLY A 54 5.31 12.43 -8.03
N PRO A 55 5.51 13.75 -7.90
CA PRO A 55 6.46 14.30 -6.94
C PRO A 55 6.00 14.11 -5.48
N LYS A 56 6.96 14.05 -4.55
CA LYS A 56 6.67 14.21 -3.13
C LYS A 56 6.22 15.65 -2.85
N GLY A 57 5.39 15.86 -1.82
CA GLY A 57 4.92 17.19 -1.42
C GLY A 57 3.66 17.69 -2.14
N ALA A 58 3.00 16.84 -2.94
CA ALA A 58 1.66 17.08 -3.47
C ALA A 58 0.69 15.94 -3.11
N ALA A 59 -0.52 16.32 -2.76
CA ALA A 59 -1.64 15.46 -2.37
C ALA A 59 -2.95 16.18 -2.67
N ALA A 60 -4.06 15.45 -2.64
CA ALA A 60 -5.39 16.04 -2.79
C ALA A 60 -6.38 15.39 -1.83
N LEU A 61 -7.33 16.20 -1.37
CA LEU A 61 -8.55 15.76 -0.72
C LEU A 61 -9.70 16.12 -1.65
N VAL A 62 -10.36 15.11 -2.22
CA VAL A 62 -11.55 15.30 -3.05
C VAL A 62 -12.76 15.31 -2.14
N LEU A 63 -13.61 16.32 -2.26
CA LEU A 63 -14.77 16.54 -1.40
C LEU A 63 -16.07 16.54 -2.19
N ASP A 64 -17.10 15.93 -1.63
CA ASP A 64 -18.49 16.20 -2.00
C ASP A 64 -18.80 17.66 -1.70
N LYS A 65 -19.41 18.37 -2.64
CA LYS A 65 -19.79 19.78 -2.51
C LYS A 65 -20.73 20.07 -1.33
N ARG A 66 -21.43 19.05 -0.82
CA ARG A 66 -22.34 19.17 0.34
C ARG A 66 -21.60 19.06 1.67
N LEU A 67 -20.35 18.60 1.65
CA LEU A 67 -19.54 18.44 2.84
C LEU A 67 -18.89 19.78 3.16
N ASP A 68 -19.35 20.40 4.24
CA ASP A 68 -18.75 21.61 4.79
C ASP A 68 -17.69 21.20 5.84
N ILE A 69 -16.45 21.64 5.65
CA ILE A 69 -15.33 21.32 6.53
C ILE A 69 -14.61 22.58 6.94
N GLU A 70 -14.16 22.60 8.19
CA GLU A 70 -13.28 23.67 8.67
C GLU A 70 -11.84 23.45 8.13
N PRO A 71 -11.16 24.53 7.69
CA PRO A 71 -9.80 24.41 7.20
C PRO A 71 -8.84 24.06 8.35
N LEU A 72 -8.09 22.97 8.18
CA LEU A 72 -6.99 22.63 9.11
C LEU A 72 -5.88 23.70 9.07
N ILE A 73 -5.64 24.29 7.89
CA ILE A 73 -4.68 25.37 7.68
C ILE A 73 -5.45 26.61 7.22
N ALA A 74 -5.78 27.49 8.17
CA ALA A 74 -6.44 28.76 7.90
C ALA A 74 -5.43 29.87 7.49
N GLY A 75 -5.92 30.95 6.87
CA GLY A 75 -5.07 32.04 6.39
C GLY A 75 -5.60 32.69 5.09
N GLY A 76 -4.70 32.94 4.13
CA GLY A 76 -4.93 33.79 2.95
C GLY A 76 -5.93 33.29 1.90
N GLY A 77 -6.86 32.38 2.22
CA GLY A 77 -8.00 32.07 1.34
C GLY A 77 -7.73 31.18 0.13
N HIS A 78 -6.52 30.60 0.01
CA HIS A 78 -6.16 29.66 -1.07
C HIS A 78 -7.05 28.40 -1.02
N GLU A 79 -7.17 27.69 -2.14
CA GLU A 79 -8.05 26.51 -2.27
C GLU A 79 -9.50 26.79 -1.80
N ARG A 80 -10.04 27.96 -2.18
CA ARG A 80 -11.38 28.43 -1.77
C ARG A 80 -11.55 28.58 -0.25
N GLY A 81 -10.46 28.87 0.45
CA GLY A 81 -10.42 29.00 1.91
C GLY A 81 -10.24 27.68 2.67
N LEU A 82 -10.22 26.53 1.98
CA LEU A 82 -10.14 25.22 2.63
C LEU A 82 -8.71 24.81 3.03
N ARG A 83 -7.69 25.39 2.39
CA ARG A 83 -6.29 25.14 2.71
C ARG A 83 -5.43 26.34 2.31
N SER A 84 -5.02 27.13 3.29
CA SER A 84 -4.19 28.31 3.07
C SER A 84 -2.71 27.99 2.84
N GLY A 85 -2.01 28.94 2.21
CA GLY A 85 -0.59 28.89 1.92
C GLY A 85 -0.34 28.86 0.40
N THR A 86 0.69 29.59 -0.03
CA THR A 86 1.07 29.68 -1.45
C THR A 86 1.16 28.30 -2.10
N GLU A 87 0.56 28.17 -3.27
CA GLU A 87 0.45 26.90 -3.97
C GLU A 87 1.82 26.38 -4.40
N ASN A 88 2.07 25.10 -4.16
CA ASN A 88 3.24 24.42 -4.71
C ASN A 88 2.98 24.08 -6.19
N VAL A 89 2.98 25.10 -7.04
CA VAL A 89 2.58 25.01 -8.46
C VAL A 89 3.31 23.88 -9.19
N ALA A 90 4.62 23.76 -9.00
CA ALA A 90 5.41 22.71 -9.65
C ALA A 90 4.97 21.29 -9.22
N ALA A 91 4.72 21.08 -7.93
CA ALA A 91 4.25 19.78 -7.45
C ALA A 91 2.80 19.49 -7.86
N ILE A 92 1.94 20.51 -7.94
CA ILE A 92 0.56 20.39 -8.43
C ILE A 92 0.54 19.98 -9.91
N VAL A 93 1.34 20.64 -10.76
CA VAL A 93 1.48 20.27 -12.17
C VAL A 93 2.00 18.84 -12.32
N GLY A 94 3.06 18.49 -11.59
CA GLY A 94 3.60 17.13 -11.60
C GLY A 94 2.60 16.08 -11.11
N PHE A 95 1.76 16.42 -10.15
CA PHE A 95 0.68 15.54 -9.70
C PHE A 95 -0.41 15.37 -10.76
N GLY A 96 -0.81 16.45 -11.44
CA GLY A 96 -1.77 16.38 -12.56
C GLY A 96 -1.31 15.40 -13.65
N VAL A 97 -0.05 15.55 -14.11
CA VAL A 97 0.54 14.63 -15.11
C VAL A 97 0.62 13.19 -14.59
N ALA A 98 0.98 12.99 -13.32
CA ALA A 98 0.99 11.66 -12.73
C ALA A 98 -0.40 11.00 -12.69
N CYS A 99 -1.45 11.77 -12.40
CA CYS A 99 -2.84 11.29 -12.47
C CYS A 99 -3.22 10.86 -13.88
N GLU A 100 -2.91 11.68 -14.90
CA GLU A 100 -3.19 11.35 -16.30
C GLU A 100 -2.48 10.06 -16.74
N LEU A 101 -1.19 9.93 -16.45
CA LEU A 101 -0.41 8.74 -16.79
C LEU A 101 -0.88 7.50 -16.02
N ALA A 102 -1.21 7.64 -14.74
CA ALA A 102 -1.73 6.55 -13.94
C ALA A 102 -3.09 6.04 -14.46
N ALA A 103 -3.97 6.95 -14.88
CA ALA A 103 -5.26 6.59 -15.48
C ALA A 103 -5.07 5.89 -16.84
N ALA A 104 -4.23 6.45 -17.72
CA ALA A 104 -3.99 5.92 -19.06
C ALA A 104 -3.37 4.52 -19.06
N ARG A 105 -2.50 4.23 -18.08
CA ARG A 105 -1.76 2.96 -18.00
C ARG A 105 -2.46 1.88 -17.16
N LEU A 106 -3.56 2.19 -16.48
CA LEU A 106 -4.19 1.30 -15.51
C LEU A 106 -4.53 -0.07 -16.11
N ALA A 107 -5.09 -0.08 -17.32
CA ALA A 107 -5.51 -1.30 -18.02
C ALA A 107 -4.34 -2.24 -18.37
N GLU A 108 -3.12 -1.70 -18.52
CA GLU A 108 -1.91 -2.46 -18.81
C GLU A 108 -1.14 -2.84 -17.53
N VAL A 109 -0.95 -1.86 -16.64
CA VAL A 109 -0.10 -2.01 -15.46
C VAL A 109 -0.73 -2.93 -14.42
N ALA A 110 -2.04 -2.84 -14.19
CA ALA A 110 -2.67 -3.65 -13.14
C ALA A 110 -2.61 -5.17 -13.43
N PRO A 111 -2.96 -5.67 -14.64
CA PRO A 111 -2.82 -7.10 -14.96
C PRO A 111 -1.36 -7.57 -14.93
N ARG A 112 -0.42 -6.75 -15.41
CA ARG A 112 1.00 -7.11 -15.40
C ARG A 112 1.56 -7.23 -13.98
N LEU A 113 1.24 -6.28 -13.09
CA LEU A 113 1.64 -6.34 -11.69
C LEU A 113 0.99 -7.54 -10.98
N LEU A 114 -0.27 -7.85 -11.31
CA LEU A 114 -0.96 -9.03 -10.79
C LEU A 114 -0.21 -10.32 -11.14
N ALA A 115 0.19 -10.49 -12.41
CA ALA A 115 0.96 -11.65 -12.84
C ALA A 115 2.30 -11.77 -12.11
N LEU A 116 3.02 -10.65 -11.93
CA LEU A 116 4.27 -10.63 -11.15
C LEU A 116 4.04 -10.96 -9.67
N ARG A 117 2.95 -10.45 -9.08
CA ARG A 117 2.57 -10.78 -7.71
C ARG A 117 2.25 -12.26 -7.57
N GLU A 118 1.57 -12.87 -8.53
CA GLU A 118 1.24 -14.30 -8.52
C GLU A 118 2.49 -15.17 -8.67
N GLN A 119 3.44 -14.78 -9.53
CA GLN A 119 4.75 -15.42 -9.63
C GLN A 119 5.50 -15.35 -8.30
N LEU A 120 5.58 -14.15 -7.72
CA LEU A 120 6.19 -13.92 -6.41
C LEU A 120 5.54 -14.78 -5.32
N GLU A 121 4.22 -14.75 -5.20
CA GLU A 121 3.48 -15.49 -4.17
C GLU A 121 3.61 -17.00 -4.34
N SER A 122 3.67 -17.51 -5.57
CA SER A 122 3.92 -18.93 -5.84
C SER A 122 5.30 -19.34 -5.33
N GLY A 123 6.33 -18.54 -5.59
CA GLY A 123 7.68 -18.78 -5.07
C GLY A 123 7.74 -18.69 -3.53
N LEU A 124 7.11 -17.68 -2.94
CA LEU A 124 7.04 -17.51 -1.48
C LEU A 124 6.43 -18.74 -0.80
N VAL A 125 5.35 -19.30 -1.36
CA VAL A 125 4.69 -20.51 -0.82
C VAL A 125 5.62 -21.72 -0.89
N VAL A 126 6.35 -21.90 -1.99
CA VAL A 126 7.34 -23.00 -2.13
C VAL A 126 8.45 -22.88 -1.07
N LEU A 127 8.85 -21.66 -0.73
CA LEU A 127 9.84 -21.40 0.32
C LEU A 127 9.31 -21.58 1.75
N GLY A 128 8.01 -21.85 1.92
CA GLY A 128 7.38 -22.04 3.23
C GLY A 128 6.89 -20.73 3.88
N ALA A 129 6.70 -19.66 3.13
CA ALA A 129 6.15 -18.42 3.65
C ALA A 129 4.65 -18.54 3.95
N THR A 130 4.22 -17.94 5.05
CA THR A 130 2.80 -17.69 5.32
C THR A 130 2.40 -16.36 4.71
N LEU A 131 1.46 -16.38 3.76
CA LEU A 131 0.93 -15.18 3.09
C LEU A 131 -0.26 -14.60 3.87
N PHE A 132 -0.21 -13.32 4.19
CA PHE A 132 -1.32 -12.61 4.83
C PHE A 132 -2.33 -12.09 3.80
N GLY A 133 -3.62 -12.24 4.12
CA GLY A 133 -4.72 -11.82 3.23
C GLY A 133 -4.87 -12.66 1.96
N ARG A 134 -4.23 -13.83 1.89
CA ARG A 134 -4.40 -14.78 0.78
C ARG A 134 -5.88 -15.18 0.67
N GLY A 135 -6.46 -15.04 -0.53
CA GLY A 135 -7.88 -15.32 -0.78
C GLY A 135 -8.82 -14.12 -0.65
N ALA A 136 -8.35 -12.98 -0.14
CA ALA A 136 -9.10 -11.73 -0.18
C ALA A 136 -8.86 -10.96 -1.49
N GLU A 137 -9.77 -10.03 -1.81
CA GLU A 137 -9.52 -9.02 -2.84
C GLU A 137 -8.37 -8.10 -2.39
N ARG A 138 -7.33 -7.97 -3.22
CA ARG A 138 -6.08 -7.26 -2.87
C ARG A 138 -5.53 -6.50 -4.07
N LEU A 139 -4.82 -5.42 -3.79
CA LEU A 139 -4.08 -4.65 -4.81
C LEU A 139 -3.14 -5.54 -5.61
N PRO A 140 -3.04 -5.35 -6.93
CA PRO A 140 -2.31 -6.27 -7.82
C PRO A 140 -0.81 -6.33 -7.55
N ASN A 141 -0.25 -5.41 -6.77
CA ASN A 141 1.20 -5.21 -6.70
C ASN A 141 1.82 -5.55 -5.33
N THR A 142 1.02 -5.94 -4.33
CA THR A 142 1.51 -6.05 -2.95
C THR A 142 1.34 -7.45 -2.41
N SER A 143 2.43 -8.00 -1.87
CA SER A 143 2.44 -9.25 -1.11
C SER A 143 2.94 -8.96 0.31
N TYR A 144 2.26 -9.54 1.30
CA TYR A 144 2.63 -9.42 2.70
C TYR A 144 2.71 -10.83 3.28
N PHE A 145 3.85 -11.17 3.88
CA PHE A 145 4.13 -12.54 4.29
C PHE A 145 5.07 -12.58 5.49
N ALA A 146 5.22 -13.74 6.10
CA ALA A 146 6.23 -14.02 7.10
C ALA A 146 6.77 -15.43 6.93
N PHE A 147 7.99 -15.67 7.38
CA PHE A 147 8.52 -17.02 7.59
C PHE A 147 8.48 -17.33 9.09
N PRO A 148 8.09 -18.56 9.49
CA PRO A 148 8.17 -18.97 10.89
C PRO A 148 9.59 -18.77 11.44
N ASP A 149 9.68 -18.32 12.69
CA ASP A 149 10.93 -18.16 13.45
C ASP A 149 11.99 -17.24 12.81
N ILE A 150 11.59 -16.40 11.85
CA ILE A 150 12.44 -15.38 11.23
C ILE A 150 11.88 -14.00 11.54
N ASP A 151 12.68 -13.17 12.18
CA ASP A 151 12.37 -11.77 12.42
C ASP A 151 12.36 -10.95 11.12
N GLY A 152 11.33 -10.10 10.96
CA GLY A 152 11.08 -9.38 9.71
C GLY A 152 12.12 -8.29 9.43
N GLU A 153 12.58 -7.57 10.45
CA GLU A 153 13.63 -6.56 10.30
C GLU A 153 14.97 -7.19 9.93
N THR A 154 15.29 -8.32 10.55
CA THR A 154 16.47 -9.12 10.22
C THR A 154 16.44 -9.56 8.77
N LEU A 155 15.32 -10.13 8.30
CA LEU A 155 15.17 -10.56 6.92
C LEU A 155 15.32 -9.39 5.94
N VAL A 156 14.66 -8.25 6.21
CA VAL A 156 14.79 -7.03 5.40
C VAL A 156 16.24 -6.53 5.37
N GLY A 157 16.93 -6.50 6.50
CA GLY A 157 18.33 -6.05 6.58
C GLY A 157 19.32 -6.97 5.84
N HIS A 158 19.01 -8.25 5.70
CA HIS A 158 19.80 -9.16 4.87
C HIS A 158 19.52 -8.97 3.38
N LEU A 159 18.25 -8.79 3.01
CA LEU A 159 17.83 -8.58 1.62
C LEU A 159 18.27 -7.22 1.07
N ASP A 160 18.31 -6.17 1.91
CA ASP A 160 18.86 -4.86 1.57
C ASP A 160 20.33 -4.96 1.16
N ARG A 161 21.15 -5.71 1.94
CA ARG A 161 22.55 -6.01 1.58
C ARG A 161 22.68 -6.83 0.29
N ALA A 162 21.65 -7.60 -0.07
CA ALA A 162 21.57 -8.32 -1.33
C ALA A 162 21.02 -7.45 -2.49
N GLY A 163 20.74 -6.17 -2.25
CA GLY A 163 20.29 -5.21 -3.26
C GLY A 163 18.77 -5.07 -3.40
N TYR A 164 17.97 -5.60 -2.47
CA TYR A 164 16.51 -5.57 -2.53
C TYR A 164 15.89 -4.66 -1.46
N ALA A 165 15.19 -3.63 -1.91
CA ALA A 165 14.49 -2.69 -1.02
C ALA A 165 13.09 -3.21 -0.66
N LEU A 166 12.86 -3.46 0.63
CA LEU A 166 11.61 -4.00 1.18
C LEU A 166 11.17 -3.22 2.41
N ALA A 167 9.98 -3.53 2.93
CA ALA A 167 9.52 -3.02 4.21
C ALA A 167 9.24 -4.18 5.18
N SER A 168 9.65 -4.04 6.44
CA SER A 168 9.19 -4.89 7.55
C SER A 168 7.84 -4.38 8.09
N GLY A 169 7.22 -5.17 8.97
CA GLY A 169 5.94 -4.87 9.63
C GLY A 169 5.80 -3.42 10.11
N ALA A 170 4.60 -2.87 9.97
CA ALA A 170 4.22 -1.48 10.28
C ALA A 170 5.22 -0.37 9.89
N ALA A 171 6.15 -0.60 8.96
CA ALA A 171 6.90 0.36 8.15
C ALA A 171 7.55 1.61 8.81
N CYS A 172 7.50 1.84 10.14
CA CYS A 172 7.81 3.16 10.72
C CYS A 172 8.09 3.20 12.23
N SER A 173 8.42 2.10 12.93
CA SER A 173 8.73 2.17 14.37
C SER A 173 10.22 1.99 14.65
N SER A 174 11.04 2.98 14.27
CA SER A 174 12.50 3.00 14.52
C SER A 174 12.90 2.99 16.02
N ALA A 175 11.94 2.99 16.93
CA ALA A 175 12.17 3.07 18.37
C ALA A 175 11.55 1.92 19.18
N ASN A 176 10.64 1.13 18.61
CA ASN A 176 10.00 -0.01 19.29
C ASN A 176 9.34 -0.90 18.24
N PRO A 177 9.93 -2.04 17.84
CA PRO A 177 9.34 -2.93 16.83
C PRO A 177 8.14 -3.68 17.42
N GLU A 178 7.02 -2.97 17.55
CA GLU A 178 5.75 -3.60 17.86
C GLU A 178 5.21 -4.34 16.63
N PRO A 179 4.62 -5.53 16.79
CA PRO A 179 3.97 -6.24 15.70
C PRO A 179 2.93 -5.36 15.00
N SER A 180 2.76 -5.57 13.70
CA SER A 180 1.81 -4.79 12.89
C SER A 180 0.41 -4.76 13.52
N HIS A 181 -0.07 -3.57 13.87
CA HIS A 181 -1.41 -3.39 14.44
C HIS A 181 -2.52 -3.93 13.51
N VAL A 182 -2.29 -3.91 12.19
CA VAL A 182 -3.19 -4.51 11.18
C VAL A 182 -3.21 -6.03 11.31
N LEU A 183 -2.04 -6.67 11.39
CA LEU A 183 -1.96 -8.13 11.56
C LEU A 183 -2.56 -8.57 12.90
N ARG A 184 -2.33 -7.80 13.97
CA ARG A 184 -2.97 -8.02 15.26
C ARG A 184 -4.49 -7.92 15.17
N ALA A 185 -5.02 -6.92 14.47
CA ALA A 185 -6.47 -6.79 14.24
C ALA A 185 -7.05 -7.93 13.38
N MET A 186 -6.23 -8.54 12.52
CA MET A 186 -6.58 -9.75 11.77
C MET A 186 -6.51 -11.04 12.61
N GLY A 187 -6.08 -10.97 13.87
CA GLY A 187 -5.92 -12.13 14.74
C GLY A 187 -4.68 -12.98 14.42
N VAL A 188 -3.65 -12.40 13.78
CA VAL A 188 -2.38 -13.09 13.54
C VAL A 188 -1.57 -13.12 14.84
N GLU A 189 -1.02 -14.29 15.15
CA GLU A 189 -0.15 -14.50 16.31
C GLU A 189 1.03 -13.53 16.33
N ALA A 190 1.37 -13.03 17.52
CA ALA A 190 2.35 -11.94 17.68
C ALA A 190 3.74 -12.29 17.14
N GLU A 191 4.20 -13.52 17.34
CA GLU A 191 5.49 -14.00 16.83
C GLU A 191 5.53 -14.02 15.30
N LEU A 192 4.50 -14.54 14.65
CA LEU A 192 4.40 -14.54 13.17
C LEU A 192 4.24 -13.12 12.63
N ALA A 193 3.50 -12.25 13.34
CA ALA A 193 3.32 -10.85 12.96
C ALA A 193 4.62 -10.03 13.08
N ARG A 194 5.55 -10.40 13.96
CA ARG A 194 6.89 -9.80 14.06
C ARG A 194 7.76 -10.15 12.85
N GLY A 195 7.60 -11.36 12.31
CA GLY A 195 8.27 -11.83 11.10
C GLY A 195 7.77 -11.22 9.78
N ALA A 196 6.84 -10.26 9.83
CA ALA A 196 6.13 -9.81 8.65
C ALA A 196 6.97 -8.89 7.74
N VAL A 197 7.00 -9.22 6.44
CA VAL A 197 7.70 -8.51 5.38
C VAL A 197 6.75 -8.22 4.22
N ARG A 198 6.77 -6.98 3.74
CA ARG A 198 5.97 -6.50 2.61
C ARG A 198 6.85 -6.25 1.39
N VAL A 199 6.49 -6.89 0.29
CA VAL A 199 6.99 -6.59 -1.06
C VAL A 199 5.93 -5.78 -1.79
N SER A 200 6.33 -4.67 -2.41
CA SER A 200 5.45 -3.83 -3.24
C SER A 200 6.08 -3.62 -4.61
N LEU A 201 5.52 -4.28 -5.62
CA LEU A 201 5.98 -4.22 -7.00
C LEU A 201 5.54 -2.89 -7.64
N GLY A 202 6.40 -2.33 -8.48
CA GLY A 202 6.19 -1.09 -9.22
C GLY A 202 6.21 -1.30 -10.73
N ALA A 203 5.87 -0.25 -11.48
CA ALA A 203 5.81 -0.32 -12.94
C ALA A 203 7.16 -0.65 -13.61
N GLY A 204 8.29 -0.43 -12.92
CA GLY A 204 9.61 -0.81 -13.43
C GLY A 204 9.96 -2.30 -13.28
N ASN A 205 9.21 -3.06 -12.46
CA ASN A 205 9.63 -4.42 -12.13
C ASN A 205 9.42 -5.42 -13.27
N SER A 206 10.28 -6.44 -13.33
CA SER A 206 10.22 -7.52 -14.32
C SER A 206 10.10 -8.91 -13.69
N ALA A 207 9.72 -9.91 -14.49
CA ALA A 207 9.67 -11.31 -14.05
C ALA A 207 11.06 -11.83 -13.64
N ALA A 208 12.11 -11.44 -14.36
CA ALA A 208 13.49 -11.82 -14.05
C ALA A 208 13.97 -11.25 -12.71
N GLU A 209 13.54 -10.03 -12.35
CA GLU A 209 13.81 -9.47 -11.02
C GLU A 209 13.05 -10.20 -9.92
N VAL A 210 11.83 -10.67 -10.18
CA VAL A 210 11.08 -11.51 -9.23
C VAL A 210 11.78 -12.84 -9.02
N ASP A 211 12.28 -13.48 -10.07
CA ASP A 211 13.05 -14.73 -9.96
C ASP A 211 14.36 -14.53 -9.21
N GLY A 212 15.10 -13.46 -9.53
CA GLY A 212 16.32 -13.07 -8.82
C GLY A 212 16.06 -12.80 -7.34
N PHE A 213 14.95 -12.12 -7.02
CA PHE A 213 14.52 -11.88 -5.65
C PHE A 213 14.22 -13.19 -4.92
N LEU A 214 13.47 -14.10 -5.53
CA LEU A 214 13.13 -15.39 -4.92
C LEU A 214 14.37 -16.25 -4.64
N ALA A 215 15.36 -16.24 -5.55
CA ALA A 215 16.63 -16.94 -5.33
C ALA A 215 17.43 -16.33 -4.15
N ALA A 216 17.52 -15.00 -4.08
CA ALA A 216 18.18 -14.30 -2.98
C ALA A 216 17.45 -14.53 -1.64
N LEU A 217 16.12 -14.55 -1.68
CA LEU A 217 15.28 -14.82 -0.52
C LEU A 217 15.49 -16.23 0.00
N GLN A 218 15.50 -17.24 -0.88
CA GLN A 218 15.76 -18.63 -0.52
C GLN A 218 17.12 -18.78 0.18
N ALA A 219 18.19 -18.23 -0.40
CA ALA A 219 19.52 -18.29 0.19
C ALA A 219 19.57 -17.62 1.57
N THR A 220 18.86 -16.49 1.72
CA THR A 220 18.80 -15.75 2.99
C THR A 220 18.02 -16.51 4.06
N VAL A 221 16.85 -17.04 3.72
CA VAL A 221 16.00 -17.82 4.64
C VAL A 221 16.74 -19.06 5.14
N LEU A 222 17.38 -19.83 4.25
CA LEU A 222 18.16 -21.01 4.62
C LEU A 222 19.31 -20.66 5.58
N ARG A 223 20.01 -19.56 5.32
CA ARG A 223 21.10 -19.09 6.19
C ARG A 223 20.59 -18.69 7.57
N LEU A 224 19.48 -17.97 7.64
CA LEU A 224 18.89 -17.54 8.93
C LEU A 224 18.38 -18.74 9.73
N GLN A 225 17.73 -19.71 9.09
CA GLN A 225 17.28 -20.95 9.73
C GLN A 225 18.44 -21.77 10.32
N GLN A 226 19.58 -21.83 9.62
CA GLN A 226 20.78 -22.49 10.15
C GLN A 226 21.33 -21.81 11.41
N LEU A 227 21.30 -20.48 11.46
CA LEU A 227 21.75 -19.72 12.65
C LEU A 227 20.82 -19.94 13.84
N THR A 228 19.50 -19.96 13.63
CA THR A 228 18.52 -20.25 14.69
C THR A 228 18.70 -21.67 15.23
N ALA A 229 18.91 -22.65 14.35
CA ALA A 229 19.10 -24.05 14.75
C ALA A 229 20.39 -24.31 15.56
N MET A 230 21.40 -23.44 15.46
CA MET A 230 22.64 -23.53 16.24
C MET A 230 22.54 -22.83 17.61
N ALA A 231 21.52 -22.00 17.83
CA ALA A 231 21.32 -21.23 19.06
C ALA A 231 20.41 -21.95 20.07
N VAL A 232 19.81 -23.08 19.69
CA VAL A 232 18.99 -23.98 20.51
C VAL A 232 19.81 -25.20 20.90
#